data_AF-A0A444DJA0-F1
#
_entry.id   AF-A0A444DJA0-F1
#
_cell.length_a   1.000
_cell.length_b   1.000
_cell.length_c   1.000
_cell.angle_alpha   90.00
_cell.angle_beta   90.00
_cell.angle_gamma   90.00
#
_symmetry.space_group_name_H-M   'P 1'
#
loop_
_entity.id
_entity.type
_entity.pdbx_description
1 polymer ?
#
loop_
_entity_poly.entity_id
_entity_poly.type
_entity_poly.pdbx_seq_one_letter_code
_entity_poly.pdbx_strand_id
1 'polypeptide(L)'
;MSAYRLKHYAFDLLALGDLIGQDAWSYLRKYLCLRSTVMYYDFDKVISAAPEEQKQPLTDLAIRLFDSVEKVTRLHLHHPCRALEHTVIVVSIVSIQLEEAAKQRSDTMTQACYADTEAVLKEVMIRMA
;
A
#
# COMPACT_ATOMS: atom_id res chain seq x y z
N MET A 1 -19.30 5.77 -0.29
CA MET A 1 -18.91 4.36 -0.03
C MET A 1 -17.43 4.10 -0.30
N SER A 2 -16.88 4.48 -1.47
CA SER A 2 -15.44 4.30 -1.77
C SER A 2 -14.50 5.06 -0.81
N ALA A 3 -14.74 6.35 -0.56
CA ALA A 3 -13.96 7.12 0.44
C ALA A 3 -14.01 6.49 1.85
N TYR A 4 -15.18 5.99 2.27
CA TYR A 4 -15.33 5.27 3.54
C TYR A 4 -14.46 4.00 3.60
N ARG A 5 -14.42 3.22 2.51
CA ARG A 5 -13.55 2.03 2.44
C ARG A 5 -12.07 2.40 2.46
N LEU A 6 -11.66 3.45 1.73
CA LEU A 6 -10.28 3.95 1.76
C LEU A 6 -9.86 4.36 3.18
N LYS A 7 -10.75 5.03 3.91
CA LYS A 7 -10.54 5.37 5.31
C LYS A 7 -10.41 4.12 6.19
N HIS A 8 -11.25 3.12 5.96
CA HIS A 8 -11.16 1.84 6.69
C HIS A 8 -9.86 1.09 6.40
N TYR A 9 -9.40 1.05 5.14
CA TYR A 9 -8.11 0.47 4.77
C TYR A 9 -6.95 1.22 5.41
N ALA A 10 -7.01 2.55 5.46
CA ALA A 10 -5.99 3.34 6.13
C ALA A 10 -5.92 3.03 7.64
N PHE A 11 -7.08 2.89 8.30
CA PHE A 11 -7.17 2.48 9.69
C PHE A 11 -6.57 1.09 9.92
N ASP A 12 -6.97 0.09 9.13
CA ASP A 12 -6.47 -1.29 9.26
C ASP A 12 -4.95 -1.34 9.05
N LEU A 13 -4.43 -0.63 8.04
CA LEU A 13 -3.00 -0.60 7.75
C LEU A 13 -2.21 0.07 8.87
N LEU A 14 -2.73 1.15 9.48
CA LEU A 14 -2.12 1.81 10.65
C LEU A 14 -2.10 0.87 11.87
N ALA A 15 -3.22 0.19 12.16
CA ALA A 15 -3.31 -0.75 13.28
C ALA A 15 -2.39 -1.97 13.12
N LEU A 16 -2.20 -2.44 11.87
CA LEU A 16 -1.20 -3.47 11.56
C LEU A 16 0.23 -2.98 11.76
N GLY A 17 0.46 -1.67 11.63
CA GLY A 17 1.70 -0.98 11.93
C GLY A 17 2.17 -1.14 13.35
N ASP A 18 1.25 -0.94 14.29
CA ASP A 18 1.52 -1.09 15.72
C ASP A 18 1.86 -2.55 16.09
N LEU A 19 1.48 -3.51 15.23
CA LEU A 19 1.73 -4.95 15.40
C LEU A 19 3.07 -5.43 14.82
N ILE A 20 3.81 -4.58 14.10
CA ILE A 20 5.01 -4.94 13.32
C ILE A 20 6.20 -5.47 14.15
N GLY A 21 6.15 -5.41 15.48
CA GLY A 21 7.11 -6.09 16.35
C GLY A 21 6.93 -7.60 16.52
N GLN A 22 5.83 -8.19 16.02
CA GLN A 22 5.41 -9.58 16.33
C GLN A 22 5.25 -10.48 15.09
N ASP A 23 6.10 -10.35 14.08
CA ASP A 23 6.04 -11.19 12.86
C ASP A 23 4.77 -10.98 12.01
N ALA A 24 4.08 -9.85 12.21
CA ALA A 24 2.83 -9.47 11.53
C ALA A 24 3.02 -9.08 10.04
N TRP A 25 4.26 -9.07 9.55
CA TRP A 25 4.60 -8.71 8.16
C TRP A 25 3.94 -9.61 7.13
N SER A 26 3.85 -10.91 7.42
CA SER A 26 3.19 -11.88 6.53
C SER A 26 1.69 -11.58 6.38
N TYR A 27 1.03 -11.15 7.46
CA TYR A 27 -0.36 -10.71 7.46
C TYR A 27 -0.55 -9.39 6.72
N LEU A 28 0.32 -8.41 6.95
CA LEU A 28 0.30 -7.13 6.23
C LEU A 28 0.42 -7.35 4.72
N ARG A 29 1.33 -8.22 4.26
CA ARG A 29 1.46 -8.57 2.84
C ARG A 29 0.21 -9.24 2.28
N LYS A 30 -0.35 -10.23 3.00
CA LYS A 30 -1.59 -10.92 2.58
C LYS A 30 -2.76 -9.94 2.49
N TYR A 31 -2.90 -9.04 3.46
CA TYR A 31 -3.91 -7.99 3.46
C TYR A 31 -3.75 -7.07 2.24
N LEU A 32 -2.55 -6.56 2.00
CA LEU A 32 -2.27 -5.69 0.86
C LEU A 32 -2.52 -6.39 -0.48
N CYS A 33 -2.13 -7.67 -0.62
CA CYS A 33 -2.40 -8.46 -1.83
C CYS A 33 -3.90 -8.62 -2.11
N LEU A 34 -4.70 -8.82 -1.06
CA LEU A 34 -6.15 -9.04 -1.20
C LEU A 34 -6.93 -7.73 -1.41
N ARG A 35 -6.43 -6.60 -0.91
CA ARG A 35 -7.17 -5.33 -0.88
C ARG A 35 -6.68 -4.29 -1.90
N SER A 36 -5.46 -4.38 -2.42
CA SER A 36 -4.86 -3.36 -3.30
C SER A 36 -5.70 -3.08 -4.56
N THR A 37 -6.25 -4.09 -5.21
CA THR A 37 -7.09 -3.91 -6.41
C THR A 37 -8.37 -3.15 -6.09
N VAL A 38 -8.99 -3.44 -4.94
CA VAL A 38 -10.20 -2.74 -4.50
C VAL A 38 -9.86 -1.32 -4.08
N MET A 39 -8.73 -1.10 -3.41
CA MET A 39 -8.22 0.22 -3.06
C MET A 39 -7.98 1.08 -4.31
N TYR A 40 -7.36 0.53 -5.35
CA TYR A 40 -7.14 1.24 -6.62
C TYR A 40 -8.45 1.70 -7.23
N TYR A 41 -9.42 0.78 -7.34
CA TYR A 41 -10.74 1.10 -7.88
C TYR A 41 -11.48 2.15 -7.04
N ASP A 42 -11.28 2.15 -5.72
CA ASP A 42 -11.85 3.16 -4.84
C ASP A 42 -11.21 4.53 -5.01
N PHE A 43 -9.89 4.60 -5.20
CA PHE A 43 -9.21 5.84 -5.54
C PHE A 43 -9.66 6.38 -6.89
N ASP A 44 -9.75 5.54 -7.93
CA ASP A 44 -10.25 5.93 -9.26
C ASP A 44 -11.65 6.54 -9.18
N LYS A 45 -12.55 5.92 -8.41
CA LYS A 45 -13.89 6.46 -8.16
C LYS A 45 -13.89 7.79 -7.43
N VAL A 46 -13.06 7.93 -6.39
CA VAL A 46 -13.00 9.18 -5.61
C VAL A 46 -12.39 10.31 -6.43
N ILE A 47 -11.32 10.05 -7.17
CA ILE A 47 -10.66 11.03 -8.05
C ILE A 47 -11.61 11.45 -9.16
N SER A 48 -12.26 10.49 -9.83
CA SER A 48 -13.19 10.79 -10.93
C SER A 48 -14.39 11.64 -10.50
N ALA A 49 -14.84 11.50 -9.25
CA ALA A 49 -15.96 12.25 -8.70
C ALA A 49 -15.56 13.60 -8.06
N ALA A 50 -14.26 13.90 -7.94
CA ALA A 50 -13.77 15.11 -7.28
C ALA A 50 -13.84 16.36 -8.20
N PRO A 51 -13.96 17.57 -7.62
CA PRO A 51 -13.73 18.82 -8.34
C PRO A 51 -12.34 18.84 -8.99
N GLU A 52 -12.19 19.55 -10.11
CA GLU A 52 -10.95 19.57 -10.91
C GLU A 52 -9.72 19.96 -10.07
N GLU A 53 -9.89 20.93 -9.17
CA GLU A 53 -8.84 21.44 -8.30
C GLU A 53 -8.35 20.40 -7.28
N GLN A 54 -9.18 19.38 -6.99
CA GLN A 54 -8.88 18.33 -6.01
C GLN A 54 -8.37 17.05 -6.67
N LYS A 55 -8.54 16.88 -7.98
CA LYS A 55 -8.11 15.67 -8.70
C LYS A 55 -6.60 15.45 -8.58
N GLN A 56 -5.79 16.46 -8.89
CA GLN A 56 -4.33 16.31 -8.82
C GLN A 56 -3.85 16.00 -7.39
N PRO A 57 -4.27 16.72 -6.34
CA PRO A 57 -3.90 16.37 -4.96
C PRO A 57 -4.32 14.96 -4.53
N LEU A 58 -5.41 14.41 -5.06
CA LEU A 58 -5.88 13.05 -4.77
C LEU A 58 -5.10 11.98 -5.57
N THR A 59 -4.78 12.28 -6.82
CA THR A 59 -3.91 11.44 -7.67
C THR A 59 -2.51 11.33 -7.05
N ASP A 60 -1.92 12.45 -6.62
CA ASP A 60 -0.60 12.47 -5.97
C ASP A 60 -0.62 11.70 -4.64
N LEU A 61 -1.74 11.73 -3.91
CA LEU A 61 -1.92 10.93 -2.70
C LEU A 61 -1.98 9.43 -3.01
N ALA A 62 -2.73 9.04 -4.05
CA ALA A 62 -2.84 7.65 -4.47
C ALA A 62 -1.47 7.12 -4.93
N ILE A 63 -0.75 7.87 -5.76
CA ILE A 63 0.60 7.52 -6.23
C ILE A 63 1.54 7.31 -5.05
N ARG A 64 1.62 8.29 -4.12
CA ARG A 64 2.48 8.15 -2.93
C ARG A 64 2.12 6.95 -2.07
N LEU A 65 0.85 6.61 -1.93
CA LEU A 65 0.40 5.45 -1.17
C LEU A 65 0.87 4.15 -1.82
N PHE A 66 0.63 3.99 -3.13
CA PHE A 66 1.02 2.78 -3.85
C PHE A 66 2.54 2.63 -3.96
N ASP A 67 3.29 3.72 -4.14
CA ASP A 67 4.75 3.72 -4.09
C ASP A 67 5.27 3.27 -2.72
N SER A 68 4.63 3.71 -1.64
CA SER A 68 5.02 3.33 -0.27
C SER A 68 4.72 1.85 0.01
N VAL A 69 3.55 1.36 -0.42
CA VAL A 69 3.19 -0.06 -0.37
C VAL A 69 4.15 -0.91 -1.21
N GLU A 70 4.53 -0.43 -2.39
CA GLU A 70 5.51 -1.11 -3.25
C GLU A 70 6.87 -1.20 -2.57
N LYS A 71 7.37 -0.12 -1.94
CA LYS A 71 8.64 -0.14 -1.19
C LYS A 71 8.63 -1.17 -0.06
N VAL A 72 7.57 -1.22 0.75
CA VAL A 72 7.42 -2.20 1.86
C VAL A 72 7.40 -3.64 1.32
N THR A 73 6.83 -3.84 0.13
CA THR A 73 6.77 -5.15 -0.53
C THR A 73 8.11 -5.52 -1.17
N ARG A 74 8.79 -4.57 -1.84
CA ARG A 74 10.08 -4.77 -2.54
C ARG A 74 11.26 -5.01 -1.59
N LEU A 75 11.27 -4.44 -0.39
CA LEU A 75 12.34 -4.68 0.60
C LEU A 75 12.50 -6.14 1.02
N HIS A 76 11.51 -6.97 0.71
CA HIS A 76 11.53 -8.41 0.98
C HIS A 76 11.58 -9.27 -0.30
N LEU A 77 11.70 -8.63 -1.47
CA LEU A 77 11.83 -9.24 -2.80
C LEU A 77 13.21 -8.91 -3.34
N HIS A 78 14.17 -9.82 -3.19
CA HIS A 78 15.53 -9.61 -3.69
C HIS A 78 15.65 -9.83 -5.21
N HIS A 79 14.88 -9.11 -6.03
CA HIS A 79 15.16 -8.94 -7.48
C HIS A 79 14.62 -7.61 -8.01
N PRO A 80 15.45 -6.76 -8.64
CA PRO A 80 14.99 -5.53 -9.27
C PRO A 80 14.42 -5.87 -10.66
N CYS A 81 13.11 -6.10 -10.76
CA CYS A 81 12.44 -6.11 -12.06
C CYS A 81 12.18 -4.67 -12.50
N ARG A 82 13.16 -4.07 -13.18
CA ARG A 82 12.94 -2.90 -14.04
C ARG A 82 12.18 -3.35 -15.29
N ALA A 83 10.87 -3.38 -15.24
CA ALA A 83 10.04 -3.35 -16.44
C ALA A 83 8.60 -2.96 -16.10
N LEU A 84 8.05 -2.10 -16.95
CA LEU A 84 6.64 -1.94 -17.30
C LEU A 84 5.86 -0.88 -16.54
N GLU A 85 5.72 0.26 -17.23
CA GLU A 85 4.85 1.43 -16.98
C GLU A 85 3.33 1.11 -16.97
N HIS A 86 2.93 -0.13 -16.65
CA HIS A 86 1.53 -0.55 -16.54
C HIS A 86 1.31 -1.52 -15.36
N THR A 87 2.01 -1.30 -14.24
CA THR A 87 2.16 -2.23 -13.10
C THR A 87 1.09 -2.01 -12.02
N VAL A 88 -0.12 -2.54 -12.20
CA VAL A 88 -1.02 -2.80 -11.05
C VAL A 88 -1.46 -4.26 -11.02
N ILE A 89 -1.56 -4.92 -12.17
CA ILE A 89 -1.96 -6.34 -12.27
C ILE A 89 -0.80 -7.30 -11.90
N VAL A 90 0.45 -6.86 -12.05
CA VAL A 90 1.62 -7.74 -11.84
C VAL A 90 1.96 -7.94 -10.35
N VAL A 91 1.53 -7.02 -9.47
CA VAL A 91 1.74 -7.10 -8.01
C VAL A 91 1.01 -8.31 -7.41
N SER A 92 -0.18 -8.63 -7.91
CA SER A 92 -0.99 -9.76 -7.45
C SER A 92 -0.46 -11.12 -7.93
N ILE A 93 0.21 -11.19 -9.09
CA ILE A 93 0.74 -12.44 -9.65
C ILE A 93 2.13 -12.77 -9.10
N VAL A 94 2.98 -11.76 -8.84
CA VAL A 94 4.35 -11.97 -8.34
C VAL A 94 4.38 -12.33 -6.85
N SER A 95 3.37 -11.91 -6.07
CA SER A 95 3.32 -12.17 -4.62
C SER A 95 3.01 -13.63 -4.24
N ILE A 96 2.49 -14.44 -5.16
CA ILE A 96 2.16 -15.87 -4.92
C ILE A 96 3.43 -16.76 -4.97
N GLN A 97 4.46 -16.37 -5.72
CA GLN A 97 5.67 -17.19 -5.92
C GLN A 97 6.71 -17.04 -4.81
N LEU A 98 6.56 -16.06 -3.89
CA LEU A 98 7.63 -15.65 -2.97
C LEU A 98 7.50 -16.19 -1.53
N GLU A 99 6.49 -17.01 -1.23
CA GLU A 99 6.24 -17.53 0.12
C GLU A 99 7.42 -18.36 0.67
N GLU A 100 8.23 -18.98 -0.19
CA GLU A 100 9.39 -19.79 0.22
C GLU A 100 10.68 -18.99 0.47
N ALA A 101 10.82 -17.79 -0.09
CA ALA A 101 12.09 -17.04 -0.07
C ALA A 101 12.22 -16.04 1.10
N ALA A 102 11.11 -15.69 1.77
CA ALA A 102 11.07 -14.61 2.77
C ALA A 102 11.62 -14.98 4.17
N LYS A 103 12.24 -16.16 4.35
CA LYS A 103 12.76 -16.63 5.66
C LYS A 103 14.03 -15.91 6.17
N GLN A 104 14.62 -14.97 5.42
CA GLN A 104 15.84 -14.26 5.83
C GLN A 104 15.65 -12.75 6.00
N ARG A 105 15.55 -12.35 7.28
CA ARG A 105 15.69 -11.03 7.94
C ARG A 105 16.11 -9.81 7.12
N SER A 106 15.41 -8.69 7.36
CA SER A 106 16.00 -7.44 7.91
C SER A 106 14.90 -6.55 8.50
N ASP A 107 14.89 -6.36 9.82
CA ASP A 107 13.79 -5.68 10.54
C ASP A 107 13.89 -4.13 10.49
N THR A 108 15.09 -3.59 10.29
CA THR A 108 15.38 -2.14 10.40
C THR A 108 15.02 -1.32 9.15
N MET A 109 15.27 -1.83 7.95
CA MET A 109 14.83 -1.16 6.71
C MET A 109 13.30 -1.15 6.59
N THR A 110 12.66 -2.22 7.07
CA THR A 110 11.22 -2.38 6.98
C THR A 110 10.46 -1.41 7.89
N GLN A 111 10.98 -1.12 9.09
CA GLN A 111 10.44 -0.08 9.95
C GLN A 111 10.53 1.32 9.32
N ALA A 112 11.65 1.65 8.67
CA ALA A 112 11.82 2.96 8.03
C ALA A 112 10.83 3.17 6.87
N CYS A 113 10.63 2.16 6.01
CA CYS A 113 9.64 2.25 4.93
C CYS A 113 8.19 2.25 5.45
N TYR A 114 7.93 1.65 6.61
CA TYR A 114 6.61 1.74 7.23
C TYR A 114 6.33 3.14 7.78
N ALA A 115 7.31 3.82 8.38
CA ALA A 115 7.16 5.19 8.88
C ALA A 115 6.74 6.18 7.77
N ASP A 116 7.33 6.06 6.58
CA ASP A 116 6.92 6.85 5.40
C ASP A 116 5.47 6.53 4.98
N THR A 117 5.07 5.26 5.07
CA THR A 117 3.71 4.80 4.74
C THR A 117 2.69 5.34 5.76
N GLU A 118 3.04 5.38 7.05
CA GLU A 118 2.19 5.85 8.14
C GLU A 118 1.72 7.31 7.92
N ALA A 119 2.63 8.19 7.49
CA ALA A 119 2.31 9.58 7.18
C ALA A 119 1.28 9.69 6.05
N VAL A 120 1.43 8.89 4.99
CA VAL A 120 0.50 8.86 3.86
C VAL A 120 -0.86 8.29 4.27
N LEU A 121 -0.90 7.25 5.10
CA LEU A 121 -2.15 6.68 5.62
C LEU A 121 -2.91 7.66 6.51
N LYS A 122 -2.21 8.42 7.36
CA LYS A 122 -2.80 9.52 8.15
C LYS A 122 -3.38 10.60 7.25
N GLU A 123 -2.71 10.93 6.15
CA GLU A 123 -3.23 11.89 5.17
C GLU A 123 -4.50 11.38 4.47
N VAL A 124 -4.57 10.08 4.12
CA VAL A 124 -5.80 9.45 3.60
C VAL A 124 -6.94 9.56 4.61
N MET A 125 -6.69 9.28 5.89
CA MET A 125 -7.71 9.40 6.96
C MET A 125 -8.31 10.80 7.07
N ILE A 126 -7.48 11.84 6.89
CA ILE A 126 -7.87 13.25 6.95
C ILE A 126 -8.68 13.66 5.72
N ARG A 127 -8.21 13.30 4.52
CA ARG A 127 -8.83 13.76 3.26
C ARG A 127 -10.10 12.99 2.87
N MET A 128 -10.29 11.79 3.40
CA MET A 128 -11.46 10.94 3.14
C MET A 128 -12.54 11.06 4.24
N ALA A 129 -12.57 12.18 4.96
CA ALA A 129 -13.48 12.45 6.08
C ALA A 129 -14.90 12.83 5.64
#